data_AF-A0A1Q9UMQ4-F1
#
_entry.id   AF-A0A1Q9UMQ4-F1
#
_cell.length_a   1.000
_cell.length_b   1.000
_cell.length_c   1.000
_cell.angle_alpha   90.00
_cell.angle_beta   90.00
_cell.angle_gamma   90.00
#
_symmetry.space_group_name_H-M   'P 1'
#
loop_
_entity.id
_entity.type
_entity.pdbx_description
1 polymer ?
#
loop_
_entity_poly.entity_id
_entity_poly.type
_entity_poly.pdbx_seq_one_letter_code
_entity_poly.pdbx_strand_id
1 'polypeptide(L)'
;MMLYMTLDLWAPDHVRRQVMRQARYALNVAVLDEDRVPPEGPFDVALTNGLLAIIAAIDPVAVVDRRGLTLPASALLPRASALGLSIDQETLANGLQLTQPLRHGRADDEWIQLESKHVTALRALDEMDGLGVLHHVAAHRTVDDMMVTLFSEKAEAYAERDVRRVKDLLDVMEPEECDDCFRRTFVPLGYDDSGGTMAVGLCIACGYQRDEDTARDMYLTEQWELKWQHE
;
A
#
# COMPACT_ATOMS: atom_id res chain seq x y z
N MET A 1 -15.75 -1.01 25.04
CA MET A 1 -16.84 -1.54 24.20
C MET A 1 -16.23 -1.81 22.83
N MET A 2 -15.68 -3.01 22.63
CA MET A 2 -15.06 -3.44 21.38
C MET A 2 -16.17 -3.62 20.35
N LEU A 3 -16.27 -2.69 19.41
CA LEU A 3 -17.13 -2.84 18.24
C LEU A 3 -16.52 -3.94 17.37
N TYR A 4 -17.36 -4.92 17.06
CA TYR A 4 -17.13 -5.99 16.09
C TYR A 4 -16.63 -5.39 14.77
N MET A 5 -15.31 -5.40 14.54
CA MET A 5 -14.72 -5.23 13.22
C MET A 5 -14.96 -6.54 12.46
N THR A 6 -16.06 -6.56 11.72
CA THR A 6 -16.50 -7.69 10.91
C THR A 6 -15.46 -8.06 9.86
N LEU A 7 -15.30 -9.36 9.65
CA LEU A 7 -14.37 -10.10 8.79
C LEU A 7 -14.31 -9.70 7.29
N ASP A 8 -14.94 -8.60 6.86
CA ASP A 8 -14.92 -8.06 5.49
C ASP A 8 -13.77 -7.08 5.21
N LEU A 9 -12.87 -6.85 6.18
CA LEU A 9 -11.78 -5.89 6.06
C LEU A 9 -10.61 -6.34 5.17
N TRP A 10 -10.59 -7.60 4.76
CA TRP A 10 -9.57 -8.15 3.86
C TRP A 10 -10.06 -8.19 2.40
N ALA A 11 -10.53 -7.05 1.89
CA ALA A 11 -10.58 -6.89 0.44
C ALA A 11 -9.12 -6.82 -0.06
N PRO A 12 -8.68 -7.69 -0.98
CA PRO A 12 -7.32 -7.68 -1.57
C PRO A 12 -6.91 -6.28 -2.08
N ASP A 13 -7.92 -5.56 -2.57
CA ASP A 13 -7.83 -4.18 -3.02
C ASP A 13 -7.51 -3.16 -1.91
N HIS A 14 -7.99 -3.40 -0.68
CA HIS A 14 -7.70 -2.58 0.49
C HIS A 14 -6.25 -2.75 0.94
N VAL A 15 -5.76 -3.99 1.06
CA VAL A 15 -4.36 -4.29 1.43
C VAL A 15 -3.40 -3.63 0.46
N ARG A 16 -3.64 -3.79 -0.84
CA ARG A 16 -2.84 -3.14 -1.88
C ARG A 16 -2.79 -1.63 -1.73
N ARG A 17 -3.95 -0.99 -1.55
CA ARG A 17 -4.01 0.46 -1.34
C ARG A 17 -3.23 0.87 -0.11
N GLN A 18 -3.31 0.10 0.97
CA GLN A 18 -2.57 0.38 2.20
C GLN A 18 -1.06 0.30 2.01
N VAL A 19 -0.56 -0.79 1.41
CA VAL A 19 0.87 -0.95 1.11
C VAL A 19 1.37 0.17 0.20
N MET A 20 0.62 0.51 -0.86
CA MET A 20 1.01 1.58 -1.78
C MET A 20 1.03 2.96 -1.11
N ARG A 21 0.12 3.25 -0.17
CA ARG A 21 0.15 4.48 0.63
C ARG A 21 1.38 4.52 1.52
N GLN A 22 1.63 3.46 2.27
CA GLN A 22 2.80 3.34 3.13
C GLN A 22 4.11 3.52 2.34
N ALA A 23 4.27 2.82 1.22
CA ALA A 23 5.45 2.92 0.38
C ALA A 23 5.64 4.34 -0.20
N ARG A 24 4.58 4.96 -0.69
CA ARG A 24 4.63 6.34 -1.21
C ARG A 24 4.99 7.35 -0.12
N TYR A 25 4.45 7.20 1.07
CA TYR A 25 4.87 8.00 2.21
C TYR A 25 6.37 7.82 2.48
N ALA A 26 6.81 6.58 2.66
CA ALA A 26 8.16 6.28 3.10
C ALA A 26 9.23 6.80 2.12
N LEU A 27 9.04 6.54 0.82
CA LEU A 27 9.97 6.98 -0.22
C LEU A 27 10.04 8.49 -0.34
N ASN A 28 8.91 9.20 -0.22
CA ASN A 28 8.90 10.66 -0.35
C ASN A 28 9.47 11.34 0.90
N VAL A 29 9.27 10.77 2.10
CA VAL A 29 9.95 11.26 3.31
C VAL A 29 11.46 11.09 3.20
N ALA A 30 11.94 9.93 2.74
CA ALA A 30 13.37 9.69 2.57
C ALA A 30 14.01 10.66 1.56
N VAL A 31 13.30 10.95 0.47
CA VAL A 31 13.75 11.94 -0.53
C VAL A 31 13.83 13.35 0.07
N LEU A 32 12.91 13.73 0.96
CA LEU A 32 12.96 15.01 1.68
C LEU A 32 14.13 15.07 2.67
N ASP A 33 14.44 13.96 3.35
CA ASP A 33 15.57 13.90 4.29
C ASP A 33 16.92 14.10 3.59
N GLU A 34 17.06 13.63 2.35
CA GLU A 34 18.29 13.77 1.59
C GLU A 34 18.47 15.17 0.98
N ASP A 35 17.45 16.04 1.04
CA ASP A 35 17.40 17.38 0.42
C ASP A 35 17.80 17.37 -1.07
N ARG A 36 17.44 16.30 -1.78
CA ARG A 36 17.88 16.05 -3.17
C ARG A 36 16.94 16.56 -4.25
N VAL A 37 15.74 17.01 -3.87
CA VAL A 37 14.71 17.45 -4.82
C VAL A 37 13.93 18.64 -4.25
N PRO A 38 13.28 19.44 -5.12
CA PRO A 38 12.32 20.44 -4.67
C PRO A 38 11.23 19.82 -3.78
N PRO A 39 10.93 20.41 -2.62
CA PRO A 39 10.12 19.77 -1.59
C PRO A 39 8.63 19.66 -1.94
N GLU A 40 8.12 20.41 -2.92
CA GLU A 40 6.69 20.57 -3.16
C GLU A 40 5.97 19.29 -3.60
N GLY A 41 6.60 18.51 -4.47
CA GLY A 41 6.06 17.23 -4.91
C GLY A 41 6.10 16.20 -3.78
N PRO A 42 7.28 15.91 -3.22
CA PRO A 42 7.43 14.89 -2.20
C PRO A 42 6.66 15.16 -0.91
N PHE A 43 6.60 16.41 -0.44
CA PHE A 43 5.90 16.71 0.82
C PHE A 43 4.40 16.47 0.72
N ASP A 44 3.73 16.97 -0.32
CA ASP A 44 2.29 16.77 -0.51
C ASP A 44 1.96 15.28 -0.72
N VAL A 45 2.78 14.57 -1.50
CA VAL A 45 2.63 13.12 -1.72
C VAL A 45 2.83 12.35 -0.43
N ALA A 46 3.88 12.64 0.33
CA ALA A 46 4.15 11.98 1.60
C ALA A 46 3.01 12.22 2.57
N LEU A 47 2.64 13.48 2.82
CA LEU A 47 1.61 13.83 3.78
C LEU A 47 0.25 13.22 3.41
N THR A 48 -0.15 13.32 2.14
CA THR A 48 -1.42 12.72 1.70
C THR A 48 -1.41 11.21 1.92
N ASN A 49 -0.36 10.50 1.49
CA ASN A 49 -0.33 9.05 1.62
C ASN A 49 -0.19 8.59 3.08
N GLY A 50 0.56 9.31 3.92
CA GLY A 50 0.68 9.04 5.35
C GLY A 50 -0.67 9.15 6.06
N LEU A 51 -1.38 10.27 5.84
CA LEU A 51 -2.72 10.46 6.42
C LEU A 51 -3.74 9.45 5.89
N LEU A 52 -3.70 9.13 4.58
CA LEU A 52 -4.55 8.09 4.01
C LEU A 52 -4.30 6.73 4.67
N ALA A 53 -3.05 6.38 4.93
CA ALA A 53 -2.71 5.11 5.57
C ALA A 53 -3.21 5.06 7.03
N ILE A 54 -2.96 6.10 7.81
CA ILE A 54 -3.35 6.15 9.23
C ILE A 54 -4.88 6.15 9.36
N ILE A 55 -5.57 7.05 8.64
CA ILE A 55 -7.02 7.17 8.77
C ILE A 55 -7.72 5.92 8.24
N ALA A 56 -7.27 5.35 7.11
CA ALA A 56 -7.92 4.16 6.56
C ALA A 56 -7.72 2.89 7.39
N ALA A 57 -6.70 2.85 8.25
CA ALA A 57 -6.54 1.76 9.21
C ALA A 57 -7.61 1.80 10.33
N ILE A 58 -8.21 2.97 10.57
CA ILE A 58 -9.26 3.20 11.56
C ILE A 58 -10.64 3.14 10.89
N ASP A 59 -10.82 3.92 9.83
CA ASP A 59 -12.06 4.02 9.05
C ASP A 59 -11.73 4.20 7.56
N PRO A 60 -11.81 3.13 6.74
CA PRO A 60 -11.57 3.19 5.30
C PRO A 60 -12.51 4.13 4.54
N VAL A 61 -13.69 4.43 5.07
CA VAL A 61 -14.67 5.32 4.42
C VAL A 61 -14.35 6.78 4.71
N ALA A 62 -13.67 7.07 5.83
CA ALA A 62 -13.24 8.41 6.20
C ALA A 62 -12.16 9.01 5.27
N VAL A 63 -11.56 8.23 4.38
CA VAL A 63 -10.54 8.72 3.44
C VAL A 63 -11.04 9.03 2.03
N VAL A 64 -12.34 8.82 1.76
CA VAL A 64 -12.94 9.08 0.46
C VAL A 64 -14.01 10.18 0.51
N ASP A 65 -14.24 10.83 -0.63
CA ASP A 65 -15.34 11.76 -0.84
C ASP A 65 -16.64 11.02 -1.25
N ARG A 66 -17.71 11.78 -1.51
CA ARG A 66 -19.02 11.23 -1.93
C ARG A 66 -18.98 10.52 -3.30
N ARG A 67 -17.92 10.71 -4.07
CA ARG A 67 -17.69 10.10 -5.39
C ARG A 67 -16.76 8.89 -5.29
N GLY A 68 -16.30 8.54 -4.08
CA GLY A 68 -15.34 7.46 -3.85
C GLY A 68 -13.89 7.84 -4.17
N LEU A 69 -13.58 9.13 -4.40
CA LEU A 69 -12.23 9.61 -4.65
C LEU A 69 -11.48 9.85 -3.34
N THR A 70 -10.18 9.57 -3.31
CA THR A 70 -9.34 9.83 -2.15
C THR A 70 -9.24 11.32 -1.87
N LEU A 71 -9.33 11.69 -0.59
CA LEU A 71 -9.26 13.08 -0.17
C LEU A 71 -7.81 13.61 -0.23
N PRO A 72 -7.63 14.91 -0.52
CA PRO A 72 -6.32 15.56 -0.43
C PRO A 72 -5.89 15.76 1.03
N ALA A 73 -4.59 15.95 1.27
CA ALA A 73 -4.06 16.21 2.62
C ALA A 73 -4.77 17.35 3.36
N SER A 74 -5.11 18.44 2.66
CA SER A 74 -5.83 19.58 3.23
C SER A 74 -7.20 19.22 3.81
N ALA A 75 -7.86 18.18 3.29
CA ALA A 75 -9.11 17.66 3.81
C ALA A 75 -8.91 16.52 4.83
N LEU A 76 -7.80 15.79 4.75
CA LEU A 76 -7.47 14.70 5.67
C LEU A 76 -6.96 15.21 7.03
N LEU A 77 -6.19 16.30 7.07
CA LEU A 77 -5.68 16.90 8.30
C LEU A 77 -6.79 17.17 9.35
N PRO A 78 -7.86 17.93 9.03
CA PRO A 78 -8.93 18.14 10.01
C PRO A 78 -9.69 16.86 10.36
N ARG A 79 -9.74 15.87 9.46
CA ARG A 79 -10.35 14.56 9.75
C ARG A 79 -9.52 13.75 10.73
N ALA A 80 -8.21 13.74 10.59
CA ALA A 80 -7.31 13.06 11.53
C ALA A 80 -7.53 13.58 12.96
N SER A 81 -7.54 14.90 13.13
CA SER A 81 -7.82 15.52 14.42
C SER A 81 -9.22 15.21 14.95
N ALA A 82 -10.24 15.19 14.08
CA ALA A 82 -11.61 14.82 14.46
C ALA A 82 -11.74 13.35 14.90
N LEU A 83 -10.84 12.47 14.43
CA LEU A 83 -10.72 11.07 14.87
C LEU A 83 -9.89 10.92 16.16
N GLY A 84 -9.40 12.03 16.73
CA GLY A 84 -8.59 12.01 17.96
C GLY A 84 -7.12 11.66 17.75
N LEU A 85 -6.62 11.70 16.51
CA LEU A 85 -5.21 11.48 16.24
C LEU A 85 -4.38 12.69 16.69
N SER A 86 -3.32 12.42 17.46
CA SER A 86 -2.41 13.44 17.95
C SER A 86 -1.39 13.83 16.87
N ILE A 87 -1.83 14.58 15.86
CA ILE A 87 -0.97 15.12 14.80
C ILE A 87 -0.63 16.59 15.04
N ASP A 88 0.55 17.03 14.61
CA ASP A 88 0.88 18.47 14.52
C ASP A 88 0.19 19.09 13.29
N GLN A 89 -1.12 19.28 13.40
CA GLN A 89 -1.94 19.77 12.31
C GLN A 89 -1.49 21.15 11.80
N GLU A 90 -1.08 22.04 12.70
CA GLU A 90 -0.70 23.41 12.34
C GLU A 90 0.58 23.41 11.50
N THR A 91 1.62 22.71 11.95
CA THR A 91 2.88 22.62 11.21
C THR A 91 2.69 21.92 9.86
N LEU A 92 1.93 20.83 9.81
CA LEU A 92 1.67 20.10 8.56
C LEU A 92 0.84 20.93 7.57
N ALA A 93 -0.17 21.67 8.06
CA ALA A 93 -0.96 22.57 7.23
C ALA A 93 -0.12 23.74 6.70
N ASN A 94 0.79 24.28 7.51
CA ASN A 94 1.73 25.31 7.08
C ASN A 94 2.66 24.79 5.98
N GLY A 95 3.24 23.59 6.14
CA GLY A 95 4.06 22.95 5.10
C GLY A 95 3.32 22.76 3.76
N LEU A 96 2.02 22.40 3.80
CA LEU A 96 1.19 22.35 2.59
C LEU A 96 1.02 23.73 1.95
N GLN A 97 0.75 24.77 2.74
CA GLN A 97 0.58 26.12 2.22
C GLN A 97 1.86 26.63 1.55
N LEU A 98 3.03 26.32 2.11
CA LEU A 98 4.33 26.70 1.55
C LEU A 98 4.62 26.00 0.21
N THR A 99 4.19 24.74 0.06
CA THR A 99 4.48 23.92 -1.13
C THR A 99 3.48 24.11 -2.28
N GLN A 100 2.25 24.54 -2.00
CA GLN A 100 1.20 24.71 -3.01
C GLN A 100 1.52 25.74 -4.11
N PRO A 101 2.08 26.95 -3.81
CA PRO A 101 2.47 27.91 -4.84
C PRO A 101 3.50 27.34 -5.83
N LEU A 102 4.52 26.63 -5.34
CA LEU A 102 5.55 25.99 -6.16
C LEU A 102 4.94 24.96 -7.11
N ARG A 103 4.08 24.08 -6.58
CA ARG A 103 3.39 23.05 -7.37
C ARG A 103 2.51 23.63 -8.49
N HIS A 104 1.95 24.81 -8.28
CA HIS A 104 1.07 25.46 -9.24
C HIS A 104 1.78 26.49 -10.12
N GLY A 105 3.12 26.59 -10.05
CA GLY A 105 3.90 27.56 -10.82
C GLY A 105 3.52 29.01 -10.50
N ARG A 106 3.07 29.28 -9.26
CA ARG A 106 2.66 30.60 -8.75
C ARG A 106 3.70 31.25 -7.84
N ALA A 107 4.85 30.59 -7.66
CA ALA A 107 5.98 31.18 -6.96
C ALA A 107 6.70 32.09 -7.96
N ASP A 108 6.30 33.35 -8.02
CA ASP A 108 6.81 34.37 -8.93
C ASP A 108 8.23 34.86 -8.52
N ASP A 109 9.16 33.92 -8.23
CA ASP A 109 10.58 34.13 -7.86
C ASP A 109 10.92 34.00 -6.35
N GLU A 110 9.96 33.69 -5.47
CA GLU A 110 10.24 33.41 -4.06
C GLU A 110 10.52 31.92 -3.83
N TRP A 111 11.77 31.60 -3.46
CA TRP A 111 12.14 30.27 -2.97
C TRP A 111 11.56 30.07 -1.56
N ILE A 112 10.34 29.54 -1.50
CA ILE A 112 9.66 29.21 -0.25
C ILE A 112 10.09 27.80 0.18
N GLN A 113 10.98 27.72 1.17
CA GLN A 113 11.56 26.45 1.60
C GLN A 113 10.83 25.86 2.81
N LEU A 114 10.68 24.54 2.83
CA LEU A 114 10.29 23.83 4.04
C LEU A 114 11.39 23.95 5.10
N GLU A 115 11.01 24.40 6.29
CA GLU A 115 11.83 24.29 7.49
C GLU A 115 11.88 22.85 8.03
N SER A 116 12.92 22.52 8.81
CA SER A 116 13.10 21.21 9.45
C SER A 116 11.89 20.78 10.29
N LYS A 117 11.18 21.72 10.92
CA LYS A 117 9.97 21.42 11.71
C LYS A 117 8.89 20.72 10.89
N HIS A 118 8.75 21.04 9.59
CA HIS A 118 7.75 20.42 8.72
C HIS A 118 8.11 18.96 8.42
N VAL A 119 9.38 18.67 8.15
CA VAL A 119 9.86 17.31 7.91
C VAL A 119 9.78 16.49 9.20
N THR A 120 10.14 17.09 10.36
CA THR A 120 9.98 16.44 11.67
C THR A 120 8.52 16.09 11.96
N ALA A 121 7.59 17.03 11.76
CA ALA A 121 6.15 16.78 11.94
C ALA A 121 5.62 15.68 10.99
N LEU A 122 6.12 15.66 9.74
CA LEU A 122 5.77 14.63 8.77
C LEU A 122 6.29 13.25 9.19
N ARG A 123 7.54 13.16 9.68
CA ARG A 123 8.13 11.91 10.19
C ARG A 123 7.42 11.39 11.43
N ALA A 124 6.93 12.27 12.29
CA ALA A 124 6.19 11.89 13.49
C ALA A 124 4.90 11.12 13.17
N LEU A 125 4.37 11.22 11.93
CA LEU A 125 3.28 10.36 11.48
C LEU A 125 3.68 8.88 11.46
N ASP A 126 4.97 8.55 11.30
CA ASP A 126 5.43 7.16 11.25
C ASP A 126 5.26 6.43 12.59
N GLU A 127 5.17 7.17 13.69
CA GLU A 127 4.93 6.62 15.03
C GLU A 127 3.46 6.18 15.23
N MET A 128 2.59 6.45 14.25
CA MET A 128 1.16 6.13 14.33
C MET A 128 0.83 4.76 13.77
N ASP A 129 -0.18 4.12 14.37
CA ASP A 129 -0.74 2.87 13.90
C ASP A 129 -1.16 2.97 12.44
N GLY A 130 -0.75 1.97 11.65
CA GLY A 130 -1.06 1.90 10.22
C GLY A 130 -0.01 2.54 9.30
N LEU A 131 0.98 3.27 9.83
CA LEU A 131 2.12 3.79 9.07
C LEU A 131 3.40 2.98 9.37
N GLY A 132 4.24 3.37 10.34
CA GLY A 132 5.33 2.54 10.87
C GLY A 132 6.35 1.99 9.85
N VAL A 133 6.62 2.70 8.75
CA VAL A 133 7.31 2.17 7.56
C VAL A 133 8.67 2.80 7.26
N LEU A 134 9.07 3.90 7.91
CA LEU A 134 10.34 4.56 7.56
C LEU A 134 11.56 3.66 7.81
N HIS A 135 11.47 2.77 8.79
CA HIS A 135 12.55 1.83 9.08
C HIS A 135 12.85 0.87 7.91
N HIS A 136 11.86 0.55 7.08
CA HIS A 136 12.06 -0.30 5.89
C HIS A 136 12.91 0.39 4.83
N VAL A 137 12.81 1.73 4.69
CA VAL A 137 13.62 2.46 3.71
C VAL A 137 15.10 2.33 4.03
N ALA A 138 15.46 2.36 5.32
CA ALA A 138 16.85 2.17 5.76
C ALA A 138 17.30 0.71 5.68
N ALA A 139 16.39 -0.25 5.84
CA ALA A 139 16.69 -1.68 5.89
C ALA A 139 16.86 -2.35 4.51
N HIS A 140 16.31 -1.75 3.45
CA HIS A 140 16.27 -2.35 2.12
C HIS A 140 17.12 -1.60 1.10
N ARG A 141 17.79 -2.36 0.22
CA ARG A 141 18.67 -1.79 -0.83
C ARG A 141 17.91 -1.27 -2.04
N THR A 142 16.71 -1.81 -2.29
CA THR A 142 15.88 -1.48 -3.46
C THR A 142 14.43 -1.23 -3.02
N VAL A 143 13.69 -0.49 -3.85
CA VAL A 143 12.24 -0.28 -3.66
C VAL A 143 11.50 -1.62 -3.74
N ASP A 144 11.90 -2.50 -4.66
CA ASP A 144 11.27 -3.81 -4.82
C ASP A 144 11.41 -4.67 -3.56
N ASP A 145 12.59 -4.69 -2.94
CA ASP A 145 12.83 -5.38 -1.66
C ASP A 145 11.89 -4.86 -0.57
N MET A 146 11.74 -3.53 -0.48
CA MET A 146 10.84 -2.88 0.48
C MET A 146 9.38 -3.25 0.21
N MET A 147 8.94 -3.21 -1.05
CA MET A 147 7.56 -3.53 -1.43
C MET A 147 7.21 -4.97 -1.07
N VAL A 148 8.11 -5.93 -1.34
CA VAL A 148 7.91 -7.34 -0.98
C VAL A 148 7.74 -7.49 0.53
N THR A 149 8.58 -6.84 1.34
CA THR A 149 8.44 -6.85 2.81
C THR A 149 7.09 -6.29 3.26
N LEU A 150 6.70 -5.12 2.76
CA LEU A 150 5.44 -4.47 3.16
C LEU A 150 4.22 -5.32 2.81
N PHE A 151 4.19 -5.89 1.61
CA PHE A 151 3.13 -6.84 1.22
C PHE A 151 3.14 -8.07 2.12
N SER A 152 4.33 -8.57 2.46
CA SER A 152 4.48 -9.76 3.28
C SER A 152 3.91 -9.55 4.69
N GLU A 153 4.28 -8.45 5.34
CA GLU A 153 3.80 -8.10 6.68
C GLU A 153 2.29 -7.86 6.73
N LYS A 154 1.71 -7.23 5.69
CA LYS A 154 0.26 -7.07 5.64
C LYS A 154 -0.46 -8.40 5.41
N ALA A 155 0.05 -9.28 4.58
CA ALA A 155 -0.53 -10.60 4.43
C ALA A 155 -0.42 -11.43 5.73
N GLU A 156 0.69 -11.36 6.46
CA GLU A 156 0.83 -11.98 7.78
C GLU A 156 -0.18 -11.43 8.79
N ALA A 157 -0.27 -10.10 8.91
CA ALA A 157 -1.13 -9.45 9.90
C ALA A 157 -2.63 -9.68 9.65
N TYR A 158 -3.06 -9.75 8.40
CA TYR A 158 -4.48 -9.86 8.07
C TYR A 158 -4.97 -11.28 7.77
N ALA A 159 -4.11 -12.16 7.27
CA ALA A 159 -4.52 -13.51 6.87
C ALA A 159 -3.97 -14.61 7.79
N GLU A 160 -3.14 -14.28 8.79
CA GLU A 160 -2.36 -15.26 9.59
C GLU A 160 -1.48 -16.17 8.70
N ARG A 161 -1.00 -15.66 7.56
CA ARG A 161 -0.28 -16.45 6.54
C ARG A 161 1.19 -16.11 6.47
N ASP A 162 2.04 -17.13 6.50
CA ASP A 162 3.49 -16.99 6.28
C ASP A 162 3.81 -16.82 4.79
N VAL A 163 4.23 -15.62 4.43
CA VAL A 163 4.59 -15.21 3.07
C VAL A 163 6.07 -14.89 2.94
N ARG A 164 6.88 -15.16 3.97
CA ARG A 164 8.31 -14.77 4.00
C ARG A 164 9.15 -15.41 2.91
N ARG A 165 8.75 -16.59 2.44
CA ARG A 165 9.43 -17.33 1.35
C ARG A 165 9.08 -16.86 -0.05
N VAL A 166 8.12 -15.96 -0.18
CA VAL A 166 7.62 -15.49 -1.48
C VAL A 166 8.72 -14.78 -2.26
N LYS A 167 9.61 -14.04 -1.60
CA LYS A 167 10.73 -13.38 -2.27
C LYS A 167 11.70 -14.40 -2.91
N ASP A 168 12.10 -15.40 -2.14
CA ASP A 168 13.00 -16.46 -2.62
C ASP A 168 12.40 -17.17 -3.84
N LEU A 169 11.07 -17.26 -3.90
CA LEU A 169 10.33 -17.83 -5.02
C LEU A 169 10.20 -16.88 -6.21
N LEU A 170 10.03 -15.57 -6.00
CA LEU A 170 10.04 -14.56 -7.06
C LEU A 170 11.39 -14.51 -7.82
N ASP A 171 12.49 -14.81 -7.12
CA ASP A 171 13.82 -14.83 -7.73
C ASP A 171 14.05 -16.06 -8.63
N VAL A 172 13.26 -17.12 -8.47
CA VAL A 172 13.45 -18.40 -9.18
C VAL A 172 12.26 -18.84 -10.04
N MET A 173 11.07 -18.25 -9.85
CA MET A 173 9.85 -18.56 -10.57
C MET A 173 9.24 -17.31 -11.20
N GLU A 174 8.77 -17.44 -12.43
CA GLU A 174 8.08 -16.35 -13.11
C GLU A 174 6.64 -16.24 -12.58
N PRO A 175 6.19 -15.04 -12.13
CA PRO A 175 4.83 -14.86 -11.64
C PRO A 175 3.77 -15.09 -12.73
N GLU A 176 2.70 -15.76 -12.34
CA GLU A 176 1.47 -15.92 -13.12
C GLU A 176 0.51 -14.74 -12.90
N GLU A 177 -0.47 -14.64 -13.78
CA GLU A 177 -1.59 -13.74 -13.57
C GLU A 177 -2.46 -14.22 -12.39
N CYS A 178 -2.78 -13.31 -11.48
CA CYS A 178 -3.64 -13.56 -10.35
C CYS A 178 -5.12 -13.48 -10.76
N ASP A 179 -5.90 -14.50 -10.42
CA ASP A 179 -7.33 -14.60 -10.75
C ASP A 179 -8.20 -13.50 -10.11
N ASP A 180 -7.73 -12.89 -9.03
CA ASP A 180 -8.47 -11.88 -8.28
C ASP A 180 -8.10 -10.45 -8.69
N CYS A 181 -6.79 -10.15 -8.82
CA CYS A 181 -6.35 -8.80 -9.17
C CYS A 181 -5.90 -8.60 -10.62
N PHE A 182 -5.89 -9.67 -11.42
CA PHE A 182 -5.54 -9.70 -12.86
C PHE A 182 -4.17 -9.09 -13.17
N ARG A 183 -3.20 -9.33 -12.29
CA ARG A 183 -1.81 -8.89 -12.45
C ARG A 183 -0.89 -10.08 -12.40
N ARG A 184 0.23 -10.00 -13.10
CA ARG A 184 1.32 -10.98 -13.05
C ARG A 184 2.09 -10.90 -11.74
N THR A 185 1.43 -11.32 -10.67
CA THR A 185 1.88 -11.21 -9.27
C THR A 185 1.52 -12.44 -8.45
N PHE A 186 0.97 -13.49 -9.07
CA PHE A 186 0.72 -14.77 -8.43
C PHE A 186 2.01 -15.60 -8.46
N VAL A 187 2.47 -16.04 -7.29
CA VAL A 187 3.68 -16.84 -7.13
C VAL A 187 3.28 -18.29 -6.91
N PRO A 188 3.59 -19.19 -7.86
CA PRO A 188 3.39 -20.62 -7.69
C PRO A 188 4.25 -21.13 -6.52
N LEU A 189 3.64 -21.85 -5.59
CA LEU A 189 4.31 -22.59 -4.52
C LEU A 189 4.38 -24.09 -4.82
N GLY A 190 3.59 -24.56 -5.78
CA GLY A 190 3.47 -25.94 -6.21
C GLY A 190 2.43 -26.05 -7.33
N TYR A 191 2.11 -27.29 -7.70
CA TYR A 191 1.06 -27.61 -8.66
C TYR A 191 0.09 -28.60 -8.02
N ASP A 192 -1.13 -28.68 -8.55
CA ASP A 192 -2.08 -29.65 -8.05
C ASP A 192 -1.60 -31.11 -8.24
N ASP A 193 -2.07 -32.00 -7.36
CA ASP A 193 -1.71 -33.43 -7.35
C ASP A 193 -2.27 -34.23 -8.55
N SER A 194 -3.06 -33.62 -9.42
CA SER A 194 -3.79 -34.30 -10.50
C SER A 194 -2.97 -34.44 -11.79
N GLY A 195 -1.65 -34.24 -11.70
CA GLY A 195 -0.74 -34.08 -12.84
C GLY A 195 -0.62 -32.63 -13.31
N GLY A 196 -0.92 -31.67 -12.42
CA GLY A 196 -1.42 -30.33 -12.69
C GLY A 196 -0.54 -29.38 -13.49
N THR A 197 -1.17 -28.71 -14.44
CA THR A 197 -0.71 -27.46 -15.06
C THR A 197 -1.11 -26.23 -14.24
N MET A 198 -2.05 -26.36 -13.29
CA MET A 198 -2.54 -25.25 -12.48
C MET A 198 -1.70 -25.09 -11.22
N ALA A 199 -1.13 -23.89 -11.05
CA ALA A 199 -0.28 -23.57 -9.92
C ALA A 199 -1.07 -23.34 -8.63
N VAL A 200 -0.71 -24.03 -7.57
CA VAL A 200 -1.10 -23.71 -6.19
C VAL A 200 -0.16 -22.63 -5.68
N GLY A 201 -0.66 -21.61 -4.99
CA GLY A 201 0.19 -20.53 -4.52
C GLY A 201 -0.52 -19.29 -4.03
N LEU A 202 0.18 -18.15 -4.03
CA LEU A 202 -0.33 -16.92 -3.48
C LEU A 202 0.05 -15.68 -4.29
N CYS A 203 -0.86 -14.72 -4.34
CA CYS A 203 -0.63 -13.43 -4.95
C CYS A 203 0.02 -12.46 -3.98
N ILE A 204 1.21 -11.99 -4.32
CA ILE A 204 1.98 -11.08 -3.47
C ILE A 204 1.33 -9.69 -3.40
N ALA A 205 0.54 -9.34 -4.41
CA ALA A 205 -0.02 -8.00 -4.55
C ALA A 205 -1.37 -7.84 -3.84
N CYS A 206 -2.14 -8.92 -3.73
CA CYS A 206 -3.51 -8.87 -3.22
C CYS A 206 -3.76 -9.92 -2.13
N GLY A 207 -2.85 -10.86 -1.93
CA GLY A 207 -2.93 -11.91 -0.91
C GLY A 207 -3.74 -13.13 -1.34
N TYR A 208 -4.47 -13.08 -2.46
CA TYR A 208 -5.26 -14.18 -3.00
C TYR A 208 -4.46 -15.49 -2.98
N GLN A 209 -5.05 -16.55 -2.45
CA GLN A 209 -4.45 -17.88 -2.42
C GLN A 209 -5.24 -18.79 -3.32
N ARG A 210 -4.54 -19.48 -4.21
CA ARG A 210 -5.07 -20.65 -4.92
C ARG A 210 -4.60 -21.87 -4.14
N ASP A 211 -5.49 -22.47 -3.36
CA ASP A 211 -5.21 -23.74 -2.68
C ASP A 211 -5.36 -24.93 -3.65
N GLU A 212 -5.04 -26.13 -3.18
CA GLU A 212 -5.09 -27.34 -4.01
C GLU A 212 -6.48 -27.63 -4.56
N ASP A 213 -7.53 -27.41 -3.75
CA ASP A 213 -8.91 -27.64 -4.18
C ASP A 213 -9.33 -26.61 -5.24
N THR A 214 -9.00 -25.34 -5.05
CA THR A 214 -9.24 -24.27 -6.03
C THR A 214 -8.48 -24.54 -7.34
N ALA A 215 -7.21 -24.91 -7.26
CA ALA A 215 -6.40 -25.24 -8.43
C ALA A 215 -6.97 -26.45 -9.19
N ARG A 216 -7.42 -27.48 -8.45
CA ARG A 216 -8.07 -28.67 -9.03
C ARG A 216 -9.38 -28.30 -9.73
N ASP A 217 -10.23 -27.48 -9.12
CA ASP A 217 -11.49 -27.03 -9.73
C ASP A 217 -11.25 -26.20 -11.00
N MET A 218 -10.22 -25.34 -10.99
CA MET A 218 -9.79 -24.59 -12.17
C MET A 218 -9.32 -25.52 -13.30
N TYR A 219 -8.49 -26.52 -12.97
CA TYR A 219 -8.05 -27.53 -13.93
C TYR A 219 -9.24 -28.29 -14.52
N LEU A 220 -10.17 -28.76 -13.70
CA LEU A 220 -11.37 -29.47 -14.15
C LEU A 220 -12.24 -28.60 -15.06
N THR A 221 -12.36 -27.31 -14.77
CA THR A 221 -13.09 -26.34 -15.59
C THR A 221 -12.44 -26.15 -16.95
N GLU A 222 -11.11 -25.96 -17.00
CA GLU A 222 -10.35 -25.84 -18.27
C GLU A 222 -10.49 -27.11 -19.12
N GLN A 223 -10.35 -28.30 -18.51
CA GLN A 223 -10.53 -29.57 -19.22
C GLN A 223 -11.93 -29.74 -19.77
N TRP A 224 -12.94 -29.27 -19.04
CA TRP A 224 -14.33 -29.28 -19.50
C TRP A 224 -14.49 -28.35 -20.71
N GLU A 225 -14.01 -27.11 -20.65
CA GLU A 225 -14.08 -26.15 -21.76
C GLU A 225 -13.37 -26.67 -23.02
N LEU A 226 -12.17 -27.22 -22.87
CA LEU A 226 -11.42 -27.82 -23.98
C LEU A 226 -12.21 -28.96 -24.65
N LYS A 227 -12.84 -29.81 -23.85
CA LYS A 227 -13.63 -30.93 -24.36
C LYS A 227 -14.85 -30.46 -25.17
N TRP A 228 -15.54 -29.41 -24.74
CA TRP A 228 -16.75 -28.90 -25.40
C TRP A 228 -16.50 -27.91 -26.54
N GLN A 229 -15.29 -27.33 -26.66
CA GLN A 229 -14.90 -26.55 -27.84
C GLN A 229 -14.58 -27.41 -29.07
N HIS A 230 -14.39 -28.73 -28.88
CA HIS A 230 -14.05 -29.69 -29.92
C HIS A 230 -15.24 -30.52 -30.42
N GLU A 231 -16.45 -30.27 -29.92
CA GLU A 231 -17.73 -30.86 -30.40
C GLU A 231 -18.53 -29.88 -31.25
#